data_AF-A0A329KNA4-F1
#
_entry.id   AF-A0A329KNA4-F1
#
_cell.length_a   1.000
_cell.length_b   1.000
_cell.length_c   1.000
_cell.angle_alpha   90.00
_cell.angle_beta   90.00
_cell.angle_gamma   90.00
#
_symmetry.space_group_name_H-M   'P 1'
#
loop_
_entity.id
_entity.type
_entity.pdbx_description
1 polymer ?
#
loop_
_entity_poly.entity_id
_entity_poly.type
_entity_poly.pdbx_seq_one_letter_code
_entity_poly.pdbx_strand_id
1 'polypeptide(L)'
;MPLPKDSMFFGFAARMTEEQRIYVDSIFDNQITFVNAKAGTGKTTLAVAVARMIGKPLVYVISPVEEKRMGFLPGDLKAKESVYFTPLEDALYEIGEDPRKVIYDKENVEAQKRGDVWVYPKSHVYVRGTNVKGKTVIISEAQNFTRGELKKVLTRLHDDCRVIVEGHSEQCDLPDPKKSGFIPYLEHFRNEPYANVCELTVNFRGKLAQHADALTW
;
A
#
# COMPACT_ATOMS: atom_id res chain seq x y z
N MET A 1 1.06 26.33 -7.29
CA MET A 1 2.46 26.20 -7.74
C MET A 1 2.44 25.20 -8.88
N PRO A 2 2.77 25.55 -10.13
CA PRO A 2 2.76 24.57 -11.20
C PRO A 2 3.90 23.56 -10.94
N LEU A 3 3.60 22.27 -11.06
CA LEU A 3 4.61 21.23 -10.89
C LEU A 3 5.69 21.39 -12.00
N PRO A 4 7.00 21.30 -11.69
CA PRO A 4 8.09 21.56 -12.65
C PRO A 4 8.06 20.63 -13.87
N LYS A 5 8.62 21.01 -15.02
CA LYS A 5 8.47 20.23 -16.27
C LYS A 5 9.07 18.81 -16.30
N ASP A 6 9.78 18.38 -15.25
CA ASP A 6 10.24 17.00 -15.02
C ASP A 6 9.32 16.21 -14.04
N SER A 7 8.17 16.77 -13.66
CA SER A 7 7.37 16.38 -12.50
C SER A 7 6.17 15.48 -12.77
N MET A 8 5.96 15.00 -14.01
CA MET A 8 4.65 14.43 -14.39
C MET A 8 4.19 13.31 -13.45
N PHE A 9 5.16 12.62 -12.83
CA PHE A 9 4.95 11.65 -11.75
C PHE A 9 6.14 11.67 -10.78
N PHE A 10 6.42 12.81 -10.14
CA PHE A 10 7.54 12.97 -9.18
C PHE A 10 8.93 12.59 -9.75
N GLY A 11 9.15 12.77 -11.05
CA GLY A 11 10.40 12.39 -11.71
C GLY A 11 10.53 10.90 -12.05
N PHE A 12 9.58 10.05 -11.65
CA PHE A 12 9.62 8.61 -11.99
C PHE A 12 9.29 8.35 -13.46
N ALA A 13 8.40 9.15 -14.07
CA ALA A 13 7.81 8.88 -15.39
C ALA A 13 8.83 8.49 -16.47
N ALA A 14 9.97 9.17 -16.55
CA ALA A 14 11.02 8.90 -17.53
C ALA A 14 11.78 7.58 -17.32
N ARG A 15 11.68 6.99 -16.13
CA ARG A 15 12.42 5.80 -15.68
C ARG A 15 11.52 4.59 -15.44
N MET A 16 10.21 4.73 -15.61
CA MET A 16 9.26 3.64 -15.37
C MET A 16 9.40 2.55 -16.43
N THR A 17 9.33 1.29 -15.98
CA THR A 17 9.12 0.16 -16.88
C THR A 17 7.69 0.17 -17.43
N GLU A 18 7.45 -0.61 -18.47
CA GLU A 18 6.11 -0.75 -19.02
C GLU A 18 5.11 -1.32 -18.01
N GLU A 19 5.52 -2.34 -17.23
CA GLU A 19 4.73 -2.89 -16.13
C GLU A 19 4.33 -1.82 -15.10
N GLN A 20 5.25 -0.93 -14.74
CA GLN A 20 4.98 0.15 -13.80
C GLN A 20 4.02 1.20 -14.39
N ARG A 21 4.12 1.49 -15.70
CA ARG A 21 3.16 2.39 -16.38
C ARG A 21 1.76 1.79 -16.38
N ILE A 22 1.64 0.53 -16.79
CA ILE A 22 0.37 -0.22 -16.75
C ILE A 22 -0.22 -0.20 -15.34
N TYR A 23 0.61 -0.41 -14.32
CA TYR A 23 0.17 -0.35 -12.92
C TYR A 23 -0.35 1.03 -12.52
N VAL A 24 0.36 2.11 -12.87
CA VAL A 24 -0.08 3.48 -12.58
C VAL A 24 -1.37 3.83 -13.31
N ASP A 25 -1.44 3.55 -14.61
CA ASP A 25 -2.64 3.80 -15.42
C ASP A 25 -3.83 3.01 -14.87
N SER A 26 -3.61 1.75 -14.49
CA SER A 26 -4.61 0.90 -13.86
C SER A 26 -5.22 1.52 -12.61
N ILE A 27 -4.43 2.18 -11.75
CA ILE A 27 -4.92 2.82 -10.53
C ILE A 27 -5.83 4.01 -10.85
N PHE A 28 -5.54 4.77 -11.92
CA PHE A 28 -6.37 5.89 -12.35
C PHE A 28 -7.69 5.42 -12.98
N ASP A 29 -7.61 4.40 -13.82
CA ASP A 29 -8.71 3.95 -14.68
C ASP A 29 -9.70 3.03 -13.95
N ASN A 30 -9.22 2.21 -13.00
CA ASN A 30 -10.02 1.19 -12.33
C ASN A 30 -10.41 1.60 -10.90
N GLN A 31 -11.52 1.06 -10.41
CA GLN A 31 -11.92 1.27 -9.01
C GLN A 31 -10.97 0.52 -8.07
N ILE A 32 -10.59 -0.70 -8.43
CA ILE A 32 -9.65 -1.54 -7.68
C ILE A 32 -8.54 -2.07 -8.58
N THR A 33 -7.29 -1.90 -8.14
CA THR A 33 -6.12 -2.50 -8.81
C THR A 33 -5.44 -3.46 -7.85
N PHE A 34 -5.30 -4.71 -8.26
CA PHE A 34 -4.43 -5.68 -7.61
C PHE A 34 -3.07 -5.64 -8.28
N VAL A 35 -1.99 -5.74 -7.51
CA VAL A 35 -0.65 -5.90 -8.07
C VAL A 35 0.10 -7.02 -7.35
N ASN A 36 0.50 -8.05 -8.12
CA ASN A 36 1.43 -9.06 -7.65
C ASN A 36 2.85 -8.62 -8.04
N ALA A 37 3.63 -8.18 -7.07
CA ALA A 37 4.86 -7.44 -7.30
C ALA A 37 6.03 -8.03 -6.52
N LYS A 38 7.13 -8.29 -7.22
CA LYS A 38 8.40 -8.65 -6.57
C LYS A 38 8.89 -7.53 -5.66
N ALA A 39 9.66 -7.90 -4.64
CA ALA A 39 10.25 -6.93 -3.73
C ALA A 39 11.22 -6.01 -4.48
N GLY A 40 11.16 -4.70 -4.23
CA GLY A 40 12.04 -3.72 -4.91
C GLY A 40 11.58 -3.25 -6.29
N THR A 41 10.32 -3.52 -6.66
CA THR A 41 9.69 -3.04 -7.91
C THR A 41 9.12 -1.62 -7.81
N GLY A 42 9.12 -1.01 -6.62
CA GLY A 42 8.57 0.34 -6.39
C GLY A 42 7.05 0.39 -6.22
N LYS A 43 6.37 -0.76 -6.02
CA LYS A 43 4.90 -0.86 -5.88
C LYS A 43 4.28 0.21 -4.97
N THR A 44 4.80 0.34 -3.75
CA THR A 44 4.25 1.24 -2.73
C THR A 44 4.52 2.70 -3.04
N THR A 45 5.72 3.05 -3.50
CA THR A 45 6.05 4.43 -3.93
C THR A 45 5.13 4.89 -5.05
N LEU A 46 4.94 4.06 -6.07
CA LEU A 46 4.06 4.39 -7.19
C LEU A 46 2.60 4.54 -6.73
N ALA A 47 2.11 3.65 -5.87
CA ALA A 47 0.76 3.76 -5.31
C ALA A 47 0.55 5.05 -4.50
N VAL A 48 1.52 5.41 -3.64
CA VAL A 48 1.48 6.63 -2.83
C VAL A 48 1.56 7.87 -3.72
N ALA A 49 2.39 7.87 -4.76
CA ALA A 49 2.46 8.92 -5.76
C ALA A 49 1.12 9.10 -6.49
N VAL A 50 0.50 8.01 -6.98
CA VAL A 50 -0.85 8.08 -7.59
C VAL A 50 -1.85 8.62 -6.57
N ALA A 51 -1.86 8.12 -5.33
CA ALA A 51 -2.78 8.56 -4.30
C ALA A 51 -2.68 10.07 -4.06
N ARG A 52 -1.45 10.61 -4.05
CA ARG A 52 -1.19 12.04 -3.93
C ARG A 52 -1.76 12.83 -5.11
N MET A 53 -1.59 12.32 -6.33
CA MET A 53 -2.11 12.95 -7.55
C MET A 53 -3.65 12.91 -7.64
N ILE A 54 -4.28 11.82 -7.17
CA ILE A 54 -5.74 11.71 -7.07
C ILE A 54 -6.30 12.78 -6.10
N GLY A 55 -5.51 13.20 -5.11
CA GLY A 55 -5.87 14.27 -4.18
C GLY A 55 -6.95 13.89 -3.16
N LYS A 56 -7.37 12.62 -3.11
CA LYS A 56 -8.20 12.07 -2.04
C LYS A 56 -7.32 11.71 -0.84
N PRO A 57 -7.84 11.79 0.40
CA PRO A 57 -7.06 11.32 1.54
C PRO A 57 -6.79 9.81 1.43
N LEU A 58 -5.55 9.43 1.72
CA LEU A 58 -5.04 8.07 1.64
C LEU A 58 -5.27 7.34 2.97
N VAL A 59 -5.91 6.18 2.93
CA VAL A 59 -5.93 5.22 4.04
C VAL A 59 -4.97 4.09 3.70
N TYR A 60 -3.91 3.92 4.49
CA TYR A 60 -2.91 2.86 4.29
C TYR A 60 -3.16 1.75 5.30
N VAL A 61 -3.54 0.56 4.82
CA VAL A 61 -3.99 -0.57 5.63
C VAL A 61 -2.97 -1.68 5.59
N ILE A 62 -2.61 -2.19 6.77
CA ILE A 62 -1.69 -3.33 6.95
C ILE A 62 -2.32 -4.41 7.83
N SER A 63 -1.77 -5.63 7.73
CA SER A 63 -2.01 -6.71 8.69
C SER A 63 -0.69 -7.10 9.35
N PRO A 64 -0.50 -6.83 10.66
CA PRO A 64 0.68 -7.30 11.37
C PRO A 64 0.60 -8.82 11.56
N VAL A 65 1.47 -9.57 10.90
CA VAL A 65 1.44 -11.05 10.85
C VAL A 65 1.80 -11.72 12.16
N GLU A 66 2.59 -11.04 13.00
CA GLU A 66 3.04 -11.54 14.29
C GLU A 66 2.35 -10.79 15.44
N GLU A 67 1.09 -11.14 15.73
CA GLU A 67 0.43 -10.74 16.98
C GLU A 67 1.26 -11.14 18.21
N LYS A 68 2.03 -12.24 18.13
CA LYS A 68 2.90 -12.69 19.24
C LYS A 68 4.05 -11.72 19.49
N ARG A 69 4.76 -11.19 18.47
CA ARG A 69 5.82 -10.17 18.66
C ARG A 69 5.25 -8.82 19.08
N MET A 70 4.05 -8.46 18.62
CA MET A 70 3.30 -7.31 19.12
C MET A 70 3.01 -7.43 20.64
N GLY A 71 2.88 -8.64 21.19
CA GLY A 71 2.81 -8.83 22.65
C GLY A 71 4.11 -8.45 23.39
N PHE A 72 5.28 -8.62 22.76
CA PHE A 72 6.60 -8.48 23.39
C PHE A 72 7.27 -7.10 23.21
N LEU A 73 6.87 -6.29 22.21
CA LEU A 73 7.39 -4.94 22.08
C LEU A 73 6.87 -4.05 23.23
N PRO A 74 7.71 -3.28 23.93
CA PRO A 74 7.24 -2.32 24.93
C PRO A 74 6.48 -1.16 24.27
N GLY A 75 5.46 -0.62 24.95
CA GLY A 75 4.67 0.53 24.47
C GLY A 75 3.19 0.23 24.26
N ASP A 76 2.41 1.28 23.94
CA ASP A 76 1.00 1.15 23.59
C ASP A 76 0.83 0.48 22.20
N LEU A 77 -0.38 0.01 21.89
CA LEU A 77 -0.64 -0.72 20.65
C LEU A 77 -0.26 0.10 19.39
N LYS A 78 -0.42 1.43 19.45
CA LYS A 78 -0.10 2.35 18.35
C LYS A 78 1.41 2.44 18.09
N ALA A 79 2.22 2.52 19.15
CA ALA A 79 3.68 2.54 19.06
C ALA A 79 4.24 1.23 18.49
N LYS A 80 3.52 0.11 18.61
CA LYS A 80 3.92 -1.16 18.01
C LYS A 80 3.53 -1.26 16.53
N GLU A 81 2.38 -0.68 16.16
CA GLU A 81 1.94 -0.62 14.76
C GLU A 81 2.83 0.29 13.90
N SER A 82 3.41 1.34 14.48
CA SER A 82 4.23 2.31 13.73
C SER A 82 5.43 1.68 13.01
N VAL A 83 6.00 0.60 13.56
CA VAL A 83 7.11 -0.15 12.95
C VAL A 83 6.78 -0.62 11.53
N TYR A 84 5.52 -0.98 11.28
CA TYR A 84 5.05 -1.50 9.99
C TYR A 84 4.74 -0.40 8.97
N PHE A 85 4.77 0.88 9.37
CA PHE A 85 4.56 2.01 8.46
C PHE A 85 5.85 2.54 7.84
N THR A 86 7.02 2.00 8.19
CA THR A 86 8.31 2.36 7.58
C THR A 86 8.27 2.39 6.04
N PRO A 87 7.71 1.38 5.33
CA PRO A 87 7.63 1.42 3.86
C PRO A 87 6.77 2.58 3.31
N LEU A 88 5.75 2.98 4.06
CA LEU A 88 4.92 4.14 3.72
C LEU A 88 5.70 5.45 3.92
N GLU A 89 6.47 5.57 5.00
CA GLU A 89 7.32 6.73 5.26
C GLU A 89 8.40 6.89 4.17
N ASP A 90 9.05 5.79 3.80
CA ASP A 90 10.03 5.77 2.71
C ASP A 90 9.40 6.22 1.38
N ALA A 91 8.24 5.68 1.03
CA ALA A 91 7.49 6.06 -0.17
C ALA A 91 7.12 7.56 -0.18
N LEU A 92 6.77 8.13 0.97
CA LEU A 92 6.47 9.56 1.11
C LEU A 92 7.72 10.42 0.89
N TYR A 93 8.86 10.04 1.49
CA TYR A 93 10.12 10.73 1.25
C TYR A 93 10.53 10.68 -0.24
N GLU A 94 10.34 9.53 -0.90
CA GLU A 94 10.64 9.36 -2.31
C GLU A 94 9.83 10.28 -3.23
N ILE A 95 8.59 10.63 -2.84
CA ILE A 95 7.77 11.62 -3.57
C ILE A 95 7.97 13.06 -3.07
N GLY A 96 8.93 13.29 -2.17
CA GLY A 96 9.29 14.61 -1.65
C GLY A 96 8.35 15.15 -0.55
N GLU A 97 7.55 14.29 0.07
CA GLU A 97 6.66 14.64 1.19
C GLU A 97 7.33 14.26 2.52
N ASP A 98 7.25 15.14 3.53
CA ASP A 98 7.76 14.85 4.89
C ASP A 98 6.68 14.06 5.66
N PRO A 99 6.90 12.76 5.98
CA PRO A 99 5.92 11.92 6.66
C PRO A 99 5.39 12.54 7.95
N ARG A 100 6.23 13.28 8.68
CA ARG A 100 5.86 13.93 9.94
C ARG A 100 4.80 15.02 9.74
N LYS A 101 4.63 15.55 8.52
CA LYS A 101 3.64 16.59 8.21
C LYS A 101 2.36 16.02 7.62
N VAL A 102 2.47 14.94 6.85
CA VAL A 102 1.36 14.45 6.03
C VAL A 102 0.65 13.23 6.62
N ILE A 103 1.32 12.47 7.50
CA ILE A 103 0.73 11.36 8.23
C ILE A 103 -0.07 11.89 9.42
N TYR A 104 -1.28 11.38 9.57
CA TYR A 104 -2.11 11.64 10.73
C TYR A 104 -1.48 11.06 11.98
N ASP A 105 -1.12 11.95 12.90
CA ASP A 105 -0.77 11.62 14.27
C ASP A 105 -1.59 12.48 15.23
N LYS A 106 -2.26 11.84 16.20
CA LYS A 106 -3.01 12.51 17.27
C LYS A 106 -2.16 13.49 18.06
N GLU A 107 -0.87 13.22 18.21
CA GLU A 107 0.06 14.07 18.97
C GLU A 107 0.54 15.27 18.14
N ASN A 108 0.47 15.19 16.82
CA ASN A 108 0.87 16.26 15.91
C ASN A 108 -0.31 17.17 15.54
N VAL A 109 -0.79 17.91 16.54
CA VAL A 109 -1.93 18.84 16.40
C VAL A 109 -1.64 19.97 15.39
N GLU A 110 -0.38 20.37 15.23
CA GLU A 110 0.00 21.45 14.31
C GLU A 110 -0.19 21.06 12.84
N ALA A 111 0.24 19.86 12.44
CA ALA A 111 0.04 19.37 11.08
C ALA A 111 -1.45 19.26 10.74
N GLN A 112 -2.27 18.81 11.71
CA GLN A 112 -3.72 18.77 11.56
C GLN A 112 -4.33 20.17 11.37
N LYS A 113 -3.87 21.16 12.15
CA LYS A 113 -4.34 22.56 12.04
C LYS A 113 -3.95 23.23 10.72
N ARG A 114 -2.78 22.90 10.17
CA ARG A 114 -2.32 23.41 8.86
C ARG A 114 -3.08 22.81 7.68
N GLY A 115 -3.76 21.68 7.88
CA GLY A 115 -4.45 20.96 6.81
C GLY A 115 -3.52 20.16 5.90
N ASP A 116 -2.28 19.92 6.34
CA ASP A 116 -1.25 19.20 5.57
C ASP A 116 -1.50 17.67 5.57
N VAL A 117 -2.26 17.18 6.55
CA VAL A 117 -2.50 15.75 6.76
C VAL A 117 -3.43 15.19 5.69
N TRP A 118 -2.92 14.21 4.94
CA TRP A 118 -3.72 13.49 3.94
C TRP A 118 -3.54 11.97 4.01
N VAL A 119 -2.63 11.45 4.85
CA VAL A 119 -2.34 10.02 4.99
C VAL A 119 -2.79 9.50 6.36
N TYR A 120 -3.53 8.41 6.38
CA TYR A 120 -4.13 7.81 7.57
C TYR A 120 -3.75 6.32 7.64
N PRO A 121 -2.60 5.98 8.24
CA PRO A 121 -2.20 4.59 8.41
C PRO A 121 -3.08 3.91 9.48
N LYS A 122 -3.51 2.67 9.21
CA LYS A 122 -4.38 1.90 10.09
C LYS A 122 -4.08 0.41 10.00
N SER A 123 -4.14 -0.29 11.12
CA SER A 123 -4.26 -1.75 11.09
C SER A 123 -5.66 -2.19 10.67
N HIS A 124 -5.76 -3.34 10.00
CA HIS A 124 -7.01 -3.93 9.52
C HIS A 124 -8.07 -4.11 10.62
N VAL A 125 -7.67 -4.32 11.88
CA VAL A 125 -8.58 -4.42 13.04
C VAL A 125 -9.42 -3.16 13.26
N TYR A 126 -8.86 -1.98 12.94
CA TYR A 126 -9.54 -0.69 13.11
C TYR A 126 -10.42 -0.29 11.92
N VAL A 127 -10.42 -1.07 10.85
CA VAL A 127 -11.32 -0.88 9.70
C VAL A 127 -12.70 -1.50 9.99
N ARG A 128 -12.78 -2.44 10.95
CA ARG A 128 -14.03 -3.09 11.35
C ARG A 128 -15.03 -2.06 11.90
N GLY A 129 -16.26 -2.08 11.37
CA GLY A 129 -17.34 -1.18 11.82
C GLY A 129 -17.24 0.25 11.26
N THR A 130 -16.31 0.51 10.36
CA THR A 130 -16.19 1.80 9.65
C THR A 130 -16.76 1.69 8.24
N ASN A 131 -17.16 2.81 7.65
CA ASN A 131 -17.48 2.91 6.23
C ASN A 131 -16.48 3.89 5.61
N VAL A 132 -15.72 3.44 4.61
CA VAL A 132 -14.69 4.25 3.96
C VAL A 132 -15.27 4.80 2.66
N LYS A 133 -15.37 6.13 2.56
CA LYS A 133 -15.94 6.85 1.43
C LYS A 133 -15.00 7.95 0.96
N GLY A 134 -14.90 8.14 -0.35
CA GLY A 134 -14.16 9.25 -0.96
C GLY A 134 -12.67 9.24 -0.62
N LYS A 135 -12.07 8.06 -0.46
CA LYS A 135 -10.65 7.86 -0.12
C LYS A 135 -9.91 7.10 -1.21
N THR A 136 -8.61 7.30 -1.27
CA THR A 136 -7.71 6.29 -1.84
C THR A 136 -7.34 5.32 -0.72
N VAL A 137 -7.35 4.02 -0.99
CA VAL A 137 -7.08 2.98 0.00
C VAL A 137 -5.98 2.08 -0.55
N ILE A 138 -4.86 1.99 0.15
CA ILE A 138 -3.80 1.03 -0.13
C ILE A 138 -3.89 -0.08 0.92
N ILE A 139 -4.09 -1.32 0.49
CA ILE A 139 -3.96 -2.52 1.32
C ILE A 139 -2.59 -3.09 0.99
N SER A 140 -1.62 -2.88 1.88
CA SER A 140 -0.23 -3.24 1.66
C SER A 140 0.11 -4.60 2.27
N GLU A 141 1.02 -5.32 1.62
CA GLU A 141 1.42 -6.67 1.98
C GLU A 141 0.21 -7.61 2.10
N ALA A 142 -0.70 -7.57 1.12
CA ALA A 142 -1.98 -8.27 1.15
C ALA A 142 -1.85 -9.80 1.26
N GLN A 143 -0.70 -10.38 0.87
CA GLN A 143 -0.40 -11.81 1.08
C GLN A 143 -0.42 -12.19 2.56
N ASN A 144 -0.20 -11.23 3.44
CA ASN A 144 -0.15 -11.38 4.89
C ASN A 144 -1.52 -11.22 5.57
N PHE A 145 -2.59 -11.08 4.79
CA PHE A 145 -3.95 -11.08 5.29
C PHE A 145 -4.58 -12.44 5.04
N THR A 146 -5.26 -12.99 6.05
CA THR A 146 -6.17 -14.10 5.83
C THR A 146 -7.35 -13.68 4.96
N ARG A 147 -8.02 -14.64 4.32
CA ARG A 147 -9.27 -14.39 3.57
C ARG A 147 -10.30 -13.60 4.40
N GLY A 148 -10.43 -13.92 5.68
CA GLY A 148 -11.37 -13.24 6.58
C GLY A 148 -10.98 -11.79 6.85
N GLU A 149 -9.69 -11.48 6.96
CA GLU A 149 -9.19 -10.12 7.20
C GLU A 149 -9.34 -9.25 5.96
N LEU A 150 -8.95 -9.74 4.77
CA LEU A 150 -9.21 -8.99 3.52
C LEU A 150 -10.70 -8.75 3.33
N LYS A 151 -11.55 -9.76 3.57
CA LYS A 151 -13.01 -9.59 3.50
C LYS A 151 -13.49 -8.47 4.41
N LYS A 152 -13.03 -8.43 5.66
CA LYS A 152 -13.40 -7.38 6.63
C LYS A 152 -13.02 -5.98 6.15
N VAL A 153 -11.92 -5.81 5.44
CA VAL A 153 -11.48 -4.52 4.88
C VAL A 153 -12.26 -4.18 3.62
N LEU A 154 -12.24 -5.07 2.62
CA LEU A 154 -12.85 -4.83 1.30
C LEU A 154 -14.35 -4.52 1.41
N THR A 155 -15.09 -5.19 2.31
CA THR A 155 -16.53 -4.97 2.50
C THR A 155 -16.90 -3.63 3.16
N ARG A 156 -15.92 -2.77 3.45
CA ARG A 156 -16.13 -1.43 4.05
C ARG A 156 -15.89 -0.30 3.06
N LEU A 157 -15.39 -0.62 1.87
CA LEU A 157 -15.02 0.35 0.84
C LEU A 157 -16.23 0.64 -0.04
N HIS A 158 -16.52 1.91 -0.24
CA HIS A 158 -17.63 2.36 -1.10
C HIS A 158 -17.19 2.57 -2.56
N ASP A 159 -18.18 2.71 -3.44
CA ASP A 159 -17.99 2.87 -4.89
C ASP A 159 -17.12 4.07 -5.28
N ASP A 160 -17.08 5.10 -4.43
CA ASP A 160 -16.31 6.32 -4.63
C ASP A 160 -14.85 6.21 -4.15
N CYS A 161 -14.42 5.06 -3.63
CA CYS A 161 -13.03 4.78 -3.28
C CYS A 161 -12.20 4.38 -4.51
N ARG A 162 -10.92 4.72 -4.47
CA ARG A 162 -9.89 4.11 -5.33
C ARG A 162 -9.08 3.15 -4.47
N VAL A 163 -8.99 1.89 -4.87
CA VAL A 163 -8.47 0.81 -4.03
C VAL A 163 -7.26 0.18 -4.72
N ILE A 164 -6.19 0.00 -3.97
CA ILE A 164 -4.93 -0.57 -4.43
C ILE A 164 -4.61 -1.71 -3.47
N VAL A 165 -4.47 -2.93 -3.99
CA VAL A 165 -4.12 -4.11 -3.20
C VAL A 165 -2.76 -4.60 -3.66
N GLU A 166 -1.75 -4.34 -2.84
CA GLU A 166 -0.36 -4.69 -3.14
C GLU A 166 0.02 -5.96 -2.40
N GLY A 167 0.69 -6.89 -3.08
CA GLY A 167 1.26 -8.05 -2.42
C GLY A 167 2.29 -8.78 -3.28
N HIS A 168 2.91 -9.78 -2.67
CA HIS A 168 3.82 -10.70 -3.36
C HIS A 168 3.43 -12.14 -3.00
N SER A 169 2.98 -12.91 -3.99
CA SER A 169 2.48 -14.28 -3.78
C SER A 169 3.49 -15.26 -3.18
N GLU A 170 4.79 -14.97 -3.30
CA GLU A 170 5.89 -15.84 -2.84
C GLU A 170 6.42 -15.42 -1.46
N GLN A 171 5.97 -14.29 -0.89
CA GLN A 171 6.45 -13.75 0.39
C GLN A 171 5.32 -13.71 1.44
N CYS A 172 4.61 -14.82 1.58
CA CYS A 172 3.55 -14.97 2.57
C CYS A 172 4.14 -15.36 3.93
N ASP A 173 4.01 -14.47 4.91
CA ASP A 173 4.55 -14.67 6.26
C ASP A 173 3.55 -15.37 7.19
N LEU A 174 2.32 -15.67 6.72
CA LEU A 174 1.32 -16.35 7.54
C LEU A 174 1.82 -17.73 7.97
N PRO A 175 1.58 -18.16 9.23
CA PRO A 175 1.95 -19.50 9.70
C PRO A 175 1.37 -20.63 8.85
N ASP A 176 0.21 -20.39 8.23
CA ASP A 176 -0.38 -21.25 7.21
C ASP A 176 -0.63 -20.41 5.95
N PRO A 177 0.27 -20.46 4.95
CA PRO A 177 0.15 -19.67 3.73
C PRO A 177 -1.15 -19.92 2.95
N LYS A 178 -1.78 -21.10 3.11
CA LYS A 178 -3.05 -21.43 2.43
C LYS A 178 -4.23 -20.57 2.91
N LYS A 179 -4.10 -19.96 4.09
CA LYS A 179 -5.10 -19.04 4.64
C LYS A 179 -5.06 -17.66 4.01
N SER A 180 -3.98 -17.32 3.29
CA SER A 180 -3.85 -16.04 2.62
C SER A 180 -5.06 -15.76 1.72
N GLY A 181 -5.54 -14.53 1.77
CA GLY A 181 -6.62 -14.05 0.95
C GLY A 181 -6.17 -13.42 -0.37
N PHE A 182 -4.87 -13.12 -0.53
CA PHE A 182 -4.38 -12.30 -1.64
C PHE A 182 -4.69 -12.89 -3.01
N ILE A 183 -4.13 -14.06 -3.33
CA ILE A 183 -4.39 -14.75 -4.60
C ILE A 183 -5.90 -15.06 -4.78
N PRO A 184 -6.62 -15.63 -3.79
CA PRO A 184 -8.05 -15.86 -3.92
C PRO A 184 -8.87 -14.62 -4.30
N TYR A 185 -8.59 -13.46 -3.70
CA TYR A 185 -9.30 -12.22 -4.03
C TYR A 185 -8.84 -11.64 -5.36
N LEU A 186 -7.56 -11.68 -5.66
CA LEU A 186 -7.04 -11.27 -6.96
C LEU A 186 -7.74 -12.03 -8.10
N GLU A 187 -7.86 -13.36 -8.00
CA GLU A 187 -8.59 -14.17 -8.99
C GLU A 187 -10.10 -13.88 -8.98
N HIS A 188 -10.70 -13.63 -7.82
CA HIS A 188 -12.11 -13.29 -7.71
C HIS A 188 -12.47 -12.01 -8.46
N PHE A 189 -11.59 -11.01 -8.45
CA PHE A 189 -11.80 -9.71 -9.11
C PHE A 189 -11.27 -9.65 -10.56
N ARG A 190 -10.51 -10.65 -11.03
CA ARG A 190 -9.77 -10.60 -12.30
C ARG A 190 -10.61 -10.22 -13.53
N ASN A 191 -11.88 -10.63 -13.57
CA ASN A 191 -12.77 -10.43 -14.72
C ASN A 191 -13.82 -9.32 -14.51
N GLU A 192 -13.74 -8.59 -13.40
CA GLU A 192 -14.68 -7.52 -13.11
C GLU A 192 -14.30 -6.25 -13.89
N PRO A 193 -15.26 -5.54 -14.52
CA PRO A 193 -14.94 -4.41 -15.41
C PRO A 193 -14.40 -3.17 -14.69
N TYR A 194 -14.49 -3.13 -13.36
CA TYR A 194 -13.98 -2.05 -12.51
C TYR A 194 -12.67 -2.44 -11.79
N ALA A 195 -12.12 -3.61 -12.13
CA ALA A 195 -10.92 -4.16 -11.53
C ALA A 195 -9.85 -4.44 -12.59
N ASN A 196 -8.60 -4.38 -12.18
CA ASN A 196 -7.49 -4.87 -13.00
C ASN A 196 -6.42 -5.52 -12.12
N VAL A 197 -5.67 -6.45 -12.71
CA VAL A 197 -4.59 -7.19 -12.06
C VAL A 197 -3.30 -6.92 -12.82
N CYS A 198 -2.33 -6.33 -12.12
CA CYS A 198 -1.03 -5.99 -12.64
C CYS A 198 0.05 -6.93 -12.07
N GLU A 199 1.15 -7.05 -12.79
CA GLU A 199 2.36 -7.74 -12.33
C GLU A 199 3.54 -6.77 -12.42
N LEU A 200 4.39 -6.77 -11.40
CA LEU A 200 5.67 -6.06 -11.44
C LEU A 200 6.80 -7.07 -11.17
N THR A 201 7.64 -7.29 -12.16
CA THR A 201 8.66 -8.34 -12.13
C THR A 201 10.09 -7.79 -12.07
N VAL A 202 10.29 -6.54 -12.52
CA VAL A 202 11.62 -5.91 -12.56
C VAL A 202 12.04 -5.44 -11.17
N ASN A 203 13.01 -6.13 -10.57
CA ASN A 203 13.61 -5.77 -9.28
C ASN A 203 14.71 -4.72 -9.46
N PHE A 204 14.54 -3.54 -8.87
CA PHE A 204 15.50 -2.44 -8.95
C PHE A 204 16.51 -2.39 -7.79
N ARG A 205 16.49 -3.37 -6.87
CA ARG A 205 17.48 -3.44 -5.78
C ARG A 205 18.88 -3.68 -6.34
N GLY A 206 19.89 -3.31 -5.56
CA GLY A 206 21.29 -3.54 -5.93
C GLY A 206 21.63 -5.03 -6.09
N LYS A 207 22.74 -5.31 -6.78
CA LYS A 207 23.22 -6.67 -7.11
C LYS A 207 23.27 -7.62 -5.90
N LEU A 208 23.66 -7.10 -4.72
CA LEU A 208 23.72 -7.87 -3.48
C LEU A 208 22.36 -8.48 -3.11
N ALA A 209 21.31 -7.65 -3.11
CA ALA A 209 19.98 -8.07 -2.73
C ALA A 209 19.38 -9.03 -3.78
N GLN A 210 19.60 -8.76 -5.07
CA GLN A 210 19.16 -9.67 -6.14
C GLN A 210 19.84 -11.03 -6.03
N HIS A 211 21.12 -11.07 -5.68
CA HIS A 211 21.85 -12.33 -5.49
C HIS A 211 21.31 -13.13 -4.30
N ALA A 212 20.96 -12.45 -3.19
CA ALA A 212 20.34 -13.11 -2.04
C ALA A 212 18.93 -13.65 -2.36
N ASP A 213 18.14 -12.90 -3.12
CA ASP A 213 16.78 -13.25 -3.53
C ASP A 213 16.72 -14.45 -4.50
N ALA A 214 17.82 -14.74 -5.20
CA ALA A 214 17.93 -15.87 -6.11
C ALA A 214 18.07 -17.23 -5.40
N LEU A 215 18.21 -17.26 -4.08
CA LEU A 215 18.31 -18.51 -3.31
C LEU A 215 16.94 -19.19 -3.21
N THR A 216 16.80 -20.34 -3.87
CA THR A 216 15.61 -21.20 -3.77
C THR A 216 15.85 -22.35 -2.78
N TRP A 217 14.94 -22.55 -1.83
CA TRP A 217 14.95 -23.66 -0.85
C TRP A 217 13.54 -24.20 -0.59
#